data_AF-A0A7Z2MSZ2-F1
#
_entry.id   AF-A0A7Z2MSZ2-F1
#
_cell.length_a   1.000
_cell.length_b   1.000
_cell.length_c   1.000
_cell.angle_alpha   90.00
_cell.angle_beta   90.00
_cell.angle_gamma   90.00
#
_symmetry.space_group_name_H-M   'P 1'
#
loop_
_entity.id
_entity.type
_entity.pdbx_description
1 polymer ?
#
loop_
_entity_poly.entity_id
_entity_poly.type
_entity_poly.pdbx_seq_one_letter_code
_entity_poly.pdbx_strand_id
1 'polypeptide(L)'
;MAKPVELANGTSFKSQSEAKKYFKSILNSSNPDKTFTPNDAEFSNILALYKRHPEFHWKTKDVSLIKEFIIKNSGQFNTKCFHVVHHDGSLSDWSYITAISSQLKSQFQCFIDGARSLLESSSYNFRDADFKAKCARFIESQGFTTDTFPSNWISTPDKLQYRSSLTIDISSDFINWHEKHKL
;
A
#
# COMPACT_ATOMS: atom_id res chain seq x y z
N MET A 1 -4.85 22.76 -13.65
CA MET A 1 -4.02 23.23 -12.52
C MET A 1 -3.62 22.02 -11.68
N ALA A 2 -2.36 21.92 -11.25
CA ALA A 2 -1.94 20.82 -10.37
C ALA A 2 -2.60 20.99 -9.00
N LYS A 3 -3.12 19.90 -8.41
CA LYS A 3 -3.76 19.96 -7.09
C LYS A 3 -2.68 20.13 -6.00
N PRO A 4 -2.80 21.12 -5.11
CA PRO A 4 -1.89 21.29 -3.99
C PRO A 4 -2.06 20.18 -2.95
N VAL A 5 -1.07 20.02 -2.08
CA VAL A 5 -1.08 19.06 -0.97
C VAL A 5 -0.88 19.84 0.33
N GLU A 6 -1.99 20.03 1.05
CA GLU A 6 -2.01 20.69 2.36
C GLU A 6 -1.89 19.66 3.49
N LEU A 7 -0.89 19.81 4.37
CA LEU A 7 -0.72 18.96 5.55
C LEU A 7 -1.34 19.62 6.78
N ALA A 8 -1.81 18.81 7.72
CA ALA A 8 -2.50 19.28 8.93
C ALA A 8 -1.61 20.11 9.88
N ASN A 9 -0.30 20.09 9.69
CA ASN A 9 0.67 20.89 10.46
C ASN A 9 0.98 22.25 9.81
N GLY A 10 0.27 22.64 8.75
CA GLY A 10 0.46 23.90 8.03
C GLY A 10 1.46 23.85 6.88
N THR A 11 2.17 22.72 6.68
CA THR A 11 3.04 22.55 5.51
C THR A 11 2.20 22.39 4.24
N SER A 12 2.50 23.18 3.20
CA SER A 12 1.84 23.14 1.91
C SER A 12 2.82 22.82 0.79
N PHE A 13 2.39 22.02 -0.18
CA PHE A 13 3.08 21.81 -1.45
C PHE A 13 2.21 22.27 -2.61
N LYS A 14 2.80 22.93 -3.61
CA LYS A 14 2.08 23.46 -4.78
C LYS A 14 1.51 22.35 -5.65
N SER A 15 2.08 21.15 -5.57
CA SER A 15 1.62 19.99 -6.34
C SER A 15 1.96 18.66 -5.64
N GLN A 16 1.24 17.60 -6.02
CA GLN A 16 1.61 16.23 -5.65
C GLN A 16 3.03 15.84 -6.09
N SER A 17 3.50 16.34 -7.24
CA SER A 17 4.86 16.06 -7.72
C SER A 17 5.92 16.65 -6.80
N GLU A 18 5.69 17.86 -6.29
CA GLU A 18 6.57 18.51 -5.32
C GLU A 18 6.58 17.78 -3.98
N ALA A 19 5.40 17.42 -3.46
CA ALA A 19 5.29 16.59 -2.26
C ALA A 19 6.04 15.26 -2.44
N LYS A 20 5.85 14.58 -3.58
CA LYS A 20 6.56 13.32 -3.89
C LYS A 20 8.07 13.52 -3.88
N LYS A 21 8.57 14.60 -4.46
CA LYS A 21 10.00 14.92 -4.47
C LYS A 21 10.55 15.10 -3.04
N TYR A 22 9.84 15.83 -2.20
CA TYR A 22 10.21 16.08 -0.80
C TYR A 22 10.24 14.78 0.04
N PHE A 23 9.18 13.98 0.02
CA PHE A 23 9.14 12.74 0.80
C PHE A 23 10.08 11.66 0.24
N LYS A 24 10.28 11.63 -1.08
CA LYS A 24 11.30 10.79 -1.71
C LYS A 24 12.72 11.19 -1.29
N SER A 25 13.01 12.48 -1.14
CA SER A 25 14.33 12.89 -0.65
C SER A 25 14.58 12.42 0.78
N ILE A 26 13.60 12.51 1.68
CA ILE A 26 13.70 11.98 3.05
C ILE A 26 13.97 10.46 3.03
N LEU A 27 13.19 9.73 2.22
CA LEU A 27 13.29 8.28 2.10
C LEU A 27 14.66 7.83 1.57
N ASN A 28 15.23 8.59 0.63
CA ASN A 28 16.48 8.22 -0.05
C ASN A 28 17.73 8.74 0.64
N SER A 29 17.70 9.91 1.28
CA SER A 29 18.84 10.50 2.01
C SER A 29 19.17 9.72 3.28
N SER A 30 18.20 8.97 3.78
CA SER A 30 18.31 8.23 5.01
C SER A 30 18.96 6.86 4.78
N ASN A 31 19.87 6.50 5.68
CA ASN A 31 20.34 5.13 5.80
C ASN A 31 19.15 4.20 6.06
N PRO A 32 19.20 2.93 5.59
CA PRO A 32 18.31 1.90 6.13
C PRO A 32 18.34 1.94 7.66
N ASP A 33 17.17 1.76 8.28
CA ASP A 33 16.95 1.83 9.73
C ASP A 33 17.10 3.23 10.36
N LYS A 34 17.17 4.31 9.56
CA LYS A 34 17.03 5.67 10.10
C LYS A 34 15.65 5.82 10.75
N THR A 35 15.68 6.27 12.00
CA THR A 35 14.53 6.62 12.81
C THR A 35 14.28 8.14 12.80
N PHE A 36 13.01 8.50 12.82
CA PHE A 36 12.49 9.85 13.04
C PHE A 36 11.62 9.82 14.29
N THR A 37 12.08 10.54 15.30
CA THR A 37 11.44 10.74 16.60
C THR A 37 10.77 12.12 16.63
N PRO A 38 9.91 12.42 17.62
CA PRO A 38 9.30 13.76 17.76
C PRO A 38 10.29 14.94 17.81
N ASN A 39 11.57 14.70 18.11
CA ASN A 39 12.62 15.72 18.13
C ASN A 39 13.24 16.00 16.76
N ASP A 40 13.02 15.15 15.76
CA ASP A 40 13.54 15.33 14.41
C ASP A 40 12.66 16.31 13.61
N ALA A 41 13.28 17.18 12.80
CA ALA A 41 12.59 18.21 12.04
C ALA A 41 11.57 17.63 11.03
N GLU A 42 11.87 16.46 10.46
CA GLU A 42 11.03 15.79 9.47
C GLU A 42 9.80 15.12 10.10
N PHE A 43 9.84 14.79 11.40
CA PHE A 43 8.81 13.99 12.06
C PHE A 43 7.42 14.58 11.90
N SER A 44 7.29 15.89 12.11
CA SER A 44 6.02 16.61 11.98
C SER A 44 5.41 16.45 10.58
N ASN A 45 6.23 16.57 9.53
CA ASN A 45 5.76 16.41 8.15
C ASN A 45 5.44 14.95 7.80
N ILE A 46 6.24 13.99 8.27
CA ILE A 46 5.98 12.56 8.09
C ILE A 46 4.67 12.17 8.77
N LEU A 47 4.46 12.59 10.02
CA LEU A 47 3.23 12.35 10.77
C LEU A 47 2.02 12.99 10.08
N ALA A 48 2.12 14.26 9.68
CA ALA A 48 1.03 14.97 9.04
C ALA A 48 0.66 14.35 7.68
N LEU A 49 1.64 13.82 6.94
CA LEU A 49 1.37 13.03 5.76
C LEU A 49 0.73 11.69 6.10
N TYR A 50 1.26 10.96 7.08
CA TYR A 50 0.77 9.63 7.46
C TYR A 50 -0.71 9.65 7.87
N LYS A 51 -1.14 10.70 8.59
CA LYS A 51 -2.56 10.90 8.96
C LYS A 51 -3.51 11.00 7.76
N ARG A 52 -3.01 11.36 6.57
CA ARG A 52 -3.79 11.39 5.32
C ARG A 52 -3.87 10.03 4.64
N HIS A 53 -3.08 9.06 5.09
CA HIS A 53 -3.11 7.73 4.50
C HIS A 53 -4.47 7.08 4.78
N PRO A 54 -5.16 6.54 3.75
CA PRO A 54 -6.49 5.99 3.96
C PRO A 54 -6.55 4.81 4.96
N GLU A 55 -5.43 4.12 5.16
CA GLU A 55 -5.31 3.05 6.16
C GLU A 55 -4.91 3.52 7.57
N PHE A 56 -4.76 4.83 7.82
CA PHE A 56 -4.30 5.36 9.11
C PHE A 56 -5.16 4.81 10.27
N HIS A 57 -6.48 4.86 10.11
CA HIS A 57 -7.41 4.37 11.13
C HIS A 57 -7.21 2.88 11.45
N TRP A 58 -6.85 2.07 10.46
CA TRP A 58 -6.69 0.62 10.63
C TRP A 58 -5.33 0.25 11.20
N LYS A 59 -4.27 0.96 10.77
CA LYS A 59 -2.89 0.66 11.17
C LYS A 59 -2.53 1.23 12.54
N THR A 60 -3.07 2.40 12.88
CA THR A 60 -2.67 3.13 14.10
C THR A 60 -3.86 3.54 14.96
N LYS A 61 -5.04 3.82 14.38
CA LYS A 61 -6.23 4.36 15.05
C LYS A 61 -6.07 5.78 15.63
N ASP A 62 -5.05 5.99 16.47
CA ASP A 62 -4.76 7.24 17.17
C ASP A 62 -3.27 7.61 17.07
N VAL A 63 -2.98 8.91 16.93
CA VAL A 63 -1.62 9.45 16.90
C VAL A 63 -0.87 9.19 18.20
N SER A 64 -1.55 9.12 19.35
CA SER A 64 -0.91 8.87 20.65
C SER A 64 -0.26 7.49 20.75
N LEU A 65 -0.57 6.58 19.82
CA LEU A 65 0.03 5.25 19.77
C LEU A 65 1.35 5.25 18.99
N ILE A 66 1.68 6.34 18.28
CA ILE A 66 2.89 6.47 17.47
C ILE A 66 4.08 6.84 18.35
N LYS A 67 5.07 5.95 18.39
CA LYS A 67 6.35 6.20 19.05
C LYS A 67 7.32 6.96 18.13
N GLU A 68 7.51 6.44 16.92
CA GLU A 68 8.51 6.92 15.96
C GLU A 68 8.20 6.41 14.54
N PHE A 69 8.88 6.95 13.54
CA PHE A 69 8.90 6.41 12.19
C PHE A 69 10.28 5.85 11.86
N ILE A 70 10.33 4.77 11.09
CA ILE A 70 11.59 4.19 10.64
C ILE A 70 11.56 3.90 9.14
N ILE A 71 12.71 3.99 8.48
CA ILE A 71 12.86 3.55 7.10
C ILE A 71 13.40 2.13 7.09
N LYS A 72 12.65 1.21 6.49
CA LYS A 72 13.11 -0.16 6.27
C LYS A 72 12.84 -0.55 4.84
N ASN A 73 13.63 -1.49 4.33
CA ASN A 73 13.25 -2.19 3.13
C ASN A 73 12.11 -3.13 3.47
N SER A 74 10.99 -3.01 2.77
CA SER A 74 9.82 -3.85 2.99
C SER A 74 8.96 -3.96 1.74
N GLY A 75 7.87 -4.71 1.88
CA GLY A 75 6.98 -5.05 0.78
C GLY A 75 7.60 -6.05 -0.18
N GLN A 76 6.81 -6.39 -1.19
CA GLN A 76 7.11 -7.41 -2.20
C GLN A 76 8.44 -7.16 -2.95
N PHE A 77 8.84 -5.89 -3.11
CA PHE A 77 10.03 -5.54 -3.90
C PHE A 77 11.27 -5.23 -3.07
N ASN A 78 11.21 -5.42 -1.74
CA ASN A 78 12.30 -5.11 -0.81
C ASN A 78 12.86 -3.69 -0.99
N THR A 79 11.97 -2.72 -1.22
CA THR A 79 12.31 -1.31 -1.43
C THR A 79 12.19 -0.51 -0.15
N LYS A 80 12.93 0.60 -0.02
CA LYS A 80 12.80 1.52 1.12
C LYS A 80 11.36 2.02 1.24
N CYS A 81 10.77 1.86 2.41
CA CYS A 81 9.43 2.31 2.77
C CYS A 81 9.44 2.95 4.17
N PHE A 82 8.51 3.88 4.40
CA PHE A 82 8.24 4.37 5.75
C PHE A 82 7.47 3.31 6.54
N HIS A 83 7.84 3.18 7.81
CA HIS A 83 7.12 2.37 8.78
C HIS A 83 6.79 3.22 9.98
N VAL A 84 5.59 3.02 10.53
CA VAL A 84 5.23 3.52 11.86
C VAL A 84 5.60 2.47 12.89
N VAL A 85 6.23 2.89 13.98
CA VAL A 85 6.49 2.08 15.17
C VAL A 85 5.54 2.56 16.26
N HIS A 86 4.78 1.65 16.84
CA HIS A 86 3.88 1.97 17.94
C HIS A 86 4.55 1.77 19.30
N HIS A 87 3.97 2.34 20.36
CA HIS A 87 4.48 2.19 21.74
C HIS A 87 4.48 0.75 22.25
N ASP A 88 3.61 -0.12 21.71
CA ASP A 88 3.59 -1.56 22.02
C ASP A 88 4.67 -2.36 21.27
N GLY A 89 5.49 -1.70 20.44
CA GLY A 89 6.54 -2.32 19.63
C GLY A 89 6.07 -2.88 18.28
N SER A 90 4.76 -2.84 17.98
CA SER A 90 4.25 -3.24 16.68
C SER A 90 4.70 -2.28 15.57
N LEU A 91 4.81 -2.82 14.35
CA LEU A 91 5.30 -2.10 13.17
C LEU A 91 4.29 -2.21 12.02
N SER A 92 4.11 -1.13 11.25
CA SER A 92 3.34 -1.17 10.00
C SER A 92 3.98 -0.30 8.92
N ASP A 93 4.12 -0.84 7.71
CA ASP A 93 4.59 -0.09 6.54
C ASP A 93 3.47 0.80 5.97
N TRP A 94 3.82 1.85 5.24
CA TRP A 94 2.83 2.68 4.54
C TRP A 94 3.44 3.42 3.34
N SER A 95 2.60 3.74 2.36
CA SER A 95 3.00 4.38 1.11
C SER A 95 2.82 5.89 1.18
N TYR A 96 3.92 6.64 1.15
CA TYR A 96 3.87 8.11 1.07
C TYR A 96 3.18 8.58 -0.22
N ILE A 97 3.29 7.82 -1.32
CA ILE A 97 2.61 8.13 -2.59
C ILE A 97 1.09 8.06 -2.41
N THR A 98 0.61 7.03 -1.71
CA THR A 98 -0.82 6.85 -1.40
C THR A 98 -1.31 7.92 -0.42
N ALA A 99 -0.51 8.27 0.58
CA ALA A 99 -0.85 9.35 1.50
C ALA A 99 -0.96 10.72 0.79
N ILE A 100 -0.09 10.99 -0.19
CA ILE A 100 -0.11 12.21 -1.00
C ILE A 100 -1.37 12.27 -1.88
N SER A 101 -1.72 11.18 -2.56
CA SER A 101 -2.93 11.16 -3.39
C SER A 101 -4.20 11.12 -2.55
N SER A 102 -4.12 10.57 -1.34
CA SER A 102 -5.24 10.28 -0.43
C SER A 102 -6.35 9.46 -1.12
N GLN A 103 -5.98 8.66 -2.12
CA GLN A 103 -6.89 7.83 -2.89
C GLN A 103 -6.96 6.42 -2.30
N LEU A 104 -8.19 5.91 -2.15
CA LEU A 104 -8.44 4.50 -1.88
C LEU A 104 -8.00 3.66 -3.08
N LYS A 105 -7.59 2.42 -2.81
CA LYS A 105 -7.37 1.44 -3.87
C LYS A 105 -8.68 1.11 -4.56
N SER A 106 -8.63 0.89 -5.88
CA SER A 106 -9.78 0.36 -6.60
C SER A 106 -9.99 -1.12 -6.24
N GLN A 107 -11.20 -1.62 -6.46
CA GLN A 107 -11.52 -3.04 -6.25
C GLN A 107 -10.54 -3.94 -7.01
N PHE A 108 -10.20 -3.60 -8.26
CA PHE A 108 -9.23 -4.35 -9.04
C PHE A 108 -7.81 -4.34 -8.44
N GLN A 109 -7.37 -3.23 -7.86
CA GLN A 109 -6.09 -3.18 -7.15
C GLN A 109 -6.09 -4.12 -5.92
N CYS A 110 -7.18 -4.11 -5.16
CA CYS A 110 -7.35 -5.03 -4.03
C CYS A 110 -7.37 -6.50 -4.48
N PHE A 111 -7.96 -6.80 -5.65
CA PHE A 111 -7.91 -8.14 -6.24
C PHE A 111 -6.47 -8.56 -6.56
N ILE A 112 -5.71 -7.69 -7.23
CA ILE A 112 -4.31 -7.94 -7.60
C ILE A 112 -3.46 -8.23 -6.36
N ASP A 113 -3.65 -7.46 -5.28
CA ASP A 113 -2.93 -7.66 -4.02
C ASP A 113 -3.28 -9.01 -3.39
N GLY A 114 -4.57 -9.38 -3.35
CA GLY A 114 -5.01 -10.68 -2.86
C GLY A 114 -4.48 -11.85 -3.68
N ALA A 115 -4.52 -11.72 -5.01
CA ALA A 115 -3.99 -12.70 -5.93
C ALA A 115 -2.47 -12.89 -5.76
N ARG A 116 -1.72 -11.80 -5.55
CA ARG A 116 -0.28 -11.86 -5.23
C ARG A 116 -0.03 -12.56 -3.92
N SER A 117 -0.70 -12.14 -2.85
CA SER A 117 -0.54 -12.74 -1.52
C SER A 117 -0.82 -14.25 -1.56
N LEU A 118 -1.81 -14.67 -2.34
CA LEU A 118 -2.14 -16.08 -2.53
C LEU A 118 -0.98 -16.84 -3.20
N LEU A 119 -0.36 -16.26 -4.23
CA LEU A 119 0.76 -16.88 -4.95
C LEU A 119 2.10 -16.80 -4.19
N GLU A 120 2.36 -15.75 -3.42
CA GLU A 120 3.59 -15.65 -2.60
C GLU A 120 3.66 -16.77 -1.56
N SER A 121 2.51 -17.18 -1.00
CA SER A 121 2.42 -18.30 -0.06
C SER A 121 2.80 -19.66 -0.69
N SER A 122 2.87 -19.74 -2.02
CA SER A 122 3.12 -20.97 -2.78
C SER A 122 4.48 -21.01 -3.51
N SER A 123 5.49 -20.25 -3.03
CA SER A 123 6.88 -20.21 -3.55
C SER A 123 7.07 -19.53 -4.92
N TYR A 124 6.10 -18.73 -5.38
CA TYR A 124 6.22 -18.01 -6.65
C TYR A 124 6.98 -16.68 -6.49
N ASN A 125 8.15 -16.56 -7.11
CA ASN A 125 8.91 -15.31 -7.16
C ASN A 125 8.23 -14.30 -8.10
N PHE A 126 7.53 -13.33 -7.51
CA PHE A 126 6.64 -12.45 -8.24
C PHE A 126 7.34 -11.20 -8.79
N ARG A 127 8.04 -11.35 -9.92
CA ARG A 127 8.52 -10.25 -10.79
C ARG A 127 7.86 -10.27 -12.17
N ASP A 128 6.60 -10.70 -12.22
CA ASP A 128 5.84 -10.79 -13.46
C ASP A 128 5.25 -9.41 -13.83
N ALA A 129 5.82 -8.80 -14.86
CA ALA A 129 5.39 -7.50 -15.38
C ALA A 129 3.95 -7.55 -15.93
N ASP A 130 3.50 -8.72 -16.39
CA ASP A 130 2.19 -8.93 -17.02
C ASP A 130 1.12 -9.41 -16.05
N PHE A 131 1.42 -9.50 -14.76
CA PHE A 131 0.48 -10.05 -13.79
C PHE A 131 -0.84 -9.29 -13.70
N LYS A 132 -0.77 -7.97 -13.84
CA LYS A 132 -1.98 -7.15 -13.89
C LYS A 132 -2.87 -7.58 -15.06
N ALA A 133 -2.27 -7.86 -16.22
CA ALA A 133 -2.99 -8.35 -17.39
C ALA A 133 -3.50 -9.80 -17.18
N LYS A 134 -2.75 -10.65 -16.47
CA LYS A 134 -3.22 -11.99 -16.07
C LYS A 134 -4.44 -11.93 -15.15
N CYS A 135 -4.44 -11.04 -14.15
CA CYS A 135 -5.60 -10.83 -13.28
C CYS A 135 -6.82 -10.35 -14.08
N ALA A 136 -6.63 -9.42 -15.02
CA ALA A 136 -7.71 -8.96 -15.90
C ALA A 136 -8.28 -10.12 -16.74
N ARG A 137 -7.41 -10.90 -17.41
CA ARG A 137 -7.82 -12.08 -18.20
C ARG A 137 -8.54 -13.14 -17.37
N PHE A 138 -8.12 -13.35 -16.12
CA PHE A 138 -8.85 -14.23 -15.21
C PHE A 138 -10.28 -13.73 -14.97
N ILE A 139 -10.43 -12.46 -14.59
CA ILE A 139 -11.75 -11.85 -14.34
C ILE A 139 -12.64 -11.95 -15.60
N GLU A 140 -12.07 -11.67 -16.77
CA GLU A 140 -12.75 -11.81 -18.06
C GLU A 140 -13.17 -13.26 -18.35
N SER A 141 -12.32 -14.24 -18.01
CA SER A 141 -12.65 -15.67 -18.17
C SER A 141 -13.82 -16.13 -17.30
N GLN A 142 -14.11 -15.39 -16.23
CA GLN A 142 -15.27 -15.61 -15.36
C GLN A 142 -16.52 -14.84 -15.83
N GLY A 143 -16.43 -14.11 -16.95
CA GLY A 143 -17.55 -13.34 -17.52
C GLY A 143 -17.72 -11.93 -16.95
N PHE A 144 -16.71 -11.38 -16.26
CA PHE A 144 -16.76 -10.04 -15.67
C PHE A 144 -15.71 -9.10 -16.29
N THR A 145 -15.77 -7.80 -15.96
CA THR A 145 -14.69 -6.84 -16.25
C THR A 145 -13.99 -6.41 -14.96
N THR A 146 -12.86 -5.71 -15.08
CA THR A 146 -12.12 -5.18 -13.91
C THR A 146 -12.93 -4.19 -13.06
N ASP A 147 -14.06 -3.68 -13.58
CA ASP A 147 -14.94 -2.74 -12.90
C ASP A 147 -16.27 -3.35 -12.44
N THR A 148 -16.60 -4.57 -12.89
CA THR A 148 -17.93 -5.18 -12.65
C THR A 148 -17.89 -6.52 -11.89
N PHE A 149 -16.71 -7.03 -11.57
CA PHE A 149 -16.60 -8.29 -10.83
C PHE A 149 -17.17 -8.18 -9.41
N PRO A 150 -17.68 -9.27 -8.81
CA PRO A 150 -18.31 -9.24 -7.50
C PRO A 150 -17.36 -8.75 -6.40
N SER A 151 -17.81 -7.82 -5.56
CA SER A 151 -17.00 -7.27 -4.46
C SER A 151 -16.68 -8.27 -3.38
N ASN A 152 -17.48 -9.34 -3.24
CA ASN A 152 -17.26 -10.45 -2.31
C ASN A 152 -16.14 -11.41 -2.74
N TRP A 153 -15.48 -11.19 -3.88
CA TRP A 153 -14.28 -11.94 -4.27
C TRP A 153 -13.05 -11.56 -3.47
N ILE A 154 -13.09 -10.39 -2.83
CA ILE A 154 -11.99 -9.85 -2.04
C ILE A 154 -12.49 -9.71 -0.62
N SER A 155 -11.63 -9.99 0.36
CA SER A 155 -11.88 -9.58 1.73
C SER A 155 -12.23 -8.09 1.75
N THR A 156 -13.33 -7.78 2.42
CA THR A 156 -13.99 -6.47 2.42
C THR A 156 -12.95 -5.34 2.49
N PRO A 157 -12.95 -4.38 1.54
CA PRO A 157 -11.90 -3.36 1.40
C PRO A 157 -11.73 -2.45 2.64
N ASP A 158 -12.70 -2.48 3.55
CA ASP A 158 -12.70 -1.91 4.89
C ASP A 158 -11.71 -2.57 5.86
N LYS A 159 -11.12 -3.72 5.51
CA LYS A 159 -9.99 -4.30 6.25
C LYS A 159 -8.79 -4.49 5.32
N LEU A 160 -7.93 -3.46 5.33
CA LEU A 160 -6.55 -3.48 4.84
C LEU A 160 -6.44 -3.41 3.31
N GLN A 161 -6.19 -2.21 2.81
CA GLN A 161 -5.81 -1.95 1.42
C GLN A 161 -4.48 -2.62 1.06
N TYR A 162 -3.63 -2.99 2.02
CA TYR A 162 -2.35 -3.66 1.77
C TYR A 162 -2.38 -5.19 1.96
N ARG A 163 -3.47 -5.76 2.48
CA ARG A 163 -3.60 -7.21 2.71
C ARG A 163 -4.98 -7.74 2.36
N SER A 164 -5.58 -7.17 1.31
CA SER A 164 -6.69 -7.81 0.64
C SER A 164 -6.33 -9.25 0.33
N SER A 165 -7.27 -10.16 0.51
CA SER A 165 -7.13 -11.58 0.22
C SER A 165 -8.29 -11.97 -0.68
N LEU A 166 -8.03 -12.88 -1.61
CA LEU A 166 -9.12 -13.50 -2.34
C LEU A 166 -9.95 -14.36 -1.38
N THR A 167 -11.27 -14.41 -1.55
CA THR A 167 -12.12 -15.34 -0.81
C THR A 167 -11.88 -16.77 -1.26
N ILE A 168 -12.27 -17.74 -0.44
CA ILE A 168 -11.97 -19.16 -0.66
C ILE A 168 -12.45 -19.61 -2.05
N ASP A 169 -13.68 -19.23 -2.41
CA ASP A 169 -14.32 -19.62 -3.66
C ASP A 169 -13.49 -19.21 -4.89
N ILE A 170 -13.11 -17.93 -4.95
CA ILE A 170 -12.37 -17.41 -6.12
C ILE A 170 -10.87 -17.74 -6.08
N SER A 171 -10.33 -18.02 -4.90
CA SER A 171 -8.90 -18.36 -4.74
C SER A 171 -8.55 -19.65 -5.48
N SER A 172 -9.36 -20.69 -5.33
CA SER A 172 -9.15 -21.98 -6.00
C SER A 172 -9.25 -21.85 -7.53
N ASP A 173 -10.23 -21.09 -8.01
CA ASP A 173 -10.41 -20.84 -9.44
C ASP A 173 -9.23 -20.05 -10.02
N PHE A 174 -8.77 -19.02 -9.30
CA PHE A 174 -7.61 -18.23 -9.71
C PHE A 174 -6.34 -19.07 -9.80
N ILE A 175 -6.06 -19.92 -8.80
CA ILE A 175 -4.88 -20.80 -8.83
C ILE A 175 -4.95 -21.74 -10.03
N ASN A 176 -6.07 -22.45 -10.20
CA ASN A 176 -6.26 -23.40 -11.31
C ASN A 176 -6.13 -22.73 -12.69
N TRP A 177 -6.71 -21.52 -12.83
CA TRP A 177 -6.58 -20.75 -14.05
C TRP A 177 -5.13 -20.29 -14.28
N HIS A 178 -4.48 -19.76 -13.25
CA HIS A 178 -3.12 -19.24 -13.34
C HIS A 178 -2.13 -20.35 -13.73
N GLU A 179 -2.26 -21.54 -13.16
CA GLU A 179 -1.42 -22.70 -13.51
C GLU A 179 -1.55 -23.12 -14.98
N LYS A 180 -2.76 -23.07 -15.55
CA LYS A 180 -3.01 -23.40 -16.96
C LYS A 180 -2.45 -22.35 -17.93
N HIS A 181 -2.22 -21.12 -17.48
CA HIS A 181 -1.83 -19.98 -18.31
C HIS A 181 -0.45 -19.41 -17.95
N LYS A 182 0.45 -20.26 -17.42
CA LYS A 182 1.82 -19.91 -17.01
C LYS A 182 2.81 -19.68 -18.15
N LEU A 183 2.39 -19.75 -19.41
CA LEU A 183 3.24 -19.52 -20.60
C LEU A 183 3.33 -18.03 -20.94
#